data_AF-A0A9X5H8S9-F1
#
_entry.id   AF-A0A9X5H8S9-F1
#
_cell.length_a   1.000
_cell.length_b   1.000
_cell.length_c   1.000
_cell.angle_alpha   90.00
_cell.angle_beta   90.00
_cell.angle_gamma   90.00
#
_symmetry.space_group_name_H-M   'P 1'
#
loop_
_entity.id
_entity.type
_entity.pdbx_description
1 polymer ?
#
loop_
_entity_poly.entity_id
_entity_poly.type
_entity_poly.pdbx_seq_one_letter_code
_entity_poly.pdbx_strand_id
1 'polypeptide(L)'
;MKGQKEVVKKVIDYIEKNLEKEINLDNISKNIGYSKFYLNRIFTEHTGITMYKYLQNRRLTVAAEKLVKTDKPIMQIAYEAGYDTQQSFSFAFKQIYLYPPKIYRDMGIFMPKQNRISLCCSYISSYKFYQHIKEIAA
;
A
#
# COMPACT_ATOMS: atom_id res chain seq x y z
N MET A 1 -5.63 -5.64 23.55
CA MET A 1 -6.00 -5.08 22.21
C MET A 1 -5.57 -3.61 21.98
N LYS A 2 -5.54 -2.70 22.98
CA LYS A 2 -5.10 -1.29 22.77
C LYS A 2 -3.68 -1.14 22.17
N GLY A 3 -2.75 -2.03 22.51
CA GLY A 3 -1.37 -1.97 22.00
C GLY A 3 -1.23 -2.29 20.50
N GLN A 4 -2.00 -3.25 19.98
CA GLN A 4 -1.88 -3.66 18.56
C GLN A 4 -2.31 -2.55 17.60
N LYS A 5 -3.39 -1.83 17.92
CA LYS A 5 -3.84 -0.69 17.10
C LYS A 5 -2.75 0.39 16.98
N GLU A 6 -2.02 0.65 18.06
CA GLU A 6 -0.90 1.60 18.05
C GLU A 6 0.27 1.08 17.21
N VAL A 7 0.58 -0.22 17.27
CA VAL A 7 1.61 -0.83 16.41
C VAL A 7 1.21 -0.72 14.94
N VAL A 8 -0.04 -1.03 14.57
CA VAL A 8 -0.52 -0.89 13.19
C VAL A 8 -0.46 0.55 12.73
N LYS A 9 -0.82 1.52 13.59
CA LYS A 9 -0.67 2.94 13.29
C LYS A 9 0.78 3.32 12.99
N LYS A 10 1.73 2.86 13.83
CA LYS A 10 3.18 3.06 13.60
C LYS A 10 3.64 2.46 12.28
N VAL A 11 3.14 1.28 11.91
CA VAL A 11 3.43 0.67 10.60
C VAL A 11 2.92 1.54 9.45
N ILE A 12 1.66 2.01 9.52
CA ILE A 12 1.08 2.90 8.50
C ILE A 12 1.92 4.17 8.38
N ASP A 13 2.23 4.83 9.50
CA ASP A 13 3.00 6.06 9.52
C ASP A 13 4.41 5.87 8.96
N TYR A 14 5.05 4.73 9.25
CA TYR A 14 6.35 4.39 8.68
C TYR A 14 6.27 4.22 7.16
N ILE A 15 5.26 3.48 6.67
CA ILE A 15 5.06 3.27 5.22
C ILE A 15 4.83 4.60 4.50
N GLU A 16 3.92 5.44 5.02
CA GLU A 16 3.58 6.73 4.39
C GLU A 16 4.77 7.69 4.33
N LYS A 17 5.63 7.69 5.35
CA LYS A 17 6.84 8.54 5.37
C LYS A 17 7.92 8.09 4.39
N ASN A 18 7.84 6.86 3.87
CA ASN A 18 8.92 6.26 3.08
C ASN A 18 8.47 5.82 1.67
N LEU A 19 7.30 6.24 1.19
CA LEU A 19 6.73 5.76 -0.08
C LEU A 19 7.68 5.93 -1.28
N GLU A 20 8.48 7.00 -1.31
CA GLU A 20 9.36 7.35 -2.44
C GLU A 20 10.80 6.84 -2.30
N LYS A 21 11.11 6.16 -1.19
CA LYS A 21 12.44 5.58 -0.92
C LYS A 21 12.37 4.07 -1.09
N GLU A 22 13.52 3.44 -1.30
CA GLU A 22 13.62 2.00 -1.24
C GLU A 22 13.15 1.52 0.16
N ILE A 23 12.05 0.78 0.21
CA ILE A 23 11.51 0.23 1.45
C ILE A 23 11.75 -1.25 1.36
N ASN A 24 12.59 -1.74 2.24
CA ASN A 24 12.57 -3.14 2.62
C ASN A 24 11.63 -3.28 3.83
N LEU A 25 10.66 -4.20 3.75
CA LEU A 25 9.78 -4.55 4.89
C LEU A 25 10.57 -4.99 6.13
N ASP A 26 11.81 -5.45 5.94
CA ASP A 26 12.74 -5.75 7.03
C ASP A 26 13.13 -4.49 7.82
N ASN A 27 13.19 -3.31 7.17
CA ASN A 27 13.47 -2.03 7.85
C ASN A 27 12.30 -1.62 8.77
N ILE A 28 11.07 -1.90 8.36
CA ILE A 28 9.87 -1.67 9.19
C ILE A 28 9.98 -2.51 10.47
N SER A 29 10.36 -3.78 10.31
CA SER A 29 10.50 -4.74 11.41
C SER A 29 11.57 -4.30 12.41
N LYS A 30 12.75 -3.88 11.91
CA LYS A 30 13.84 -3.36 12.74
C LYS A 30 13.46 -2.07 13.47
N ASN A 31 12.69 -1.18 12.85
CA ASN A 31 12.31 0.10 13.45
C ASN A 31 11.25 -0.06 14.55
N ILE A 32 10.31 -0.99 14.38
CA ILE A 32 9.17 -1.16 15.28
C ILE A 32 9.45 -2.20 16.39
N GLY A 33 10.42 -3.10 16.18
CA GLY A 33 10.85 -4.08 17.18
C GLY A 33 10.06 -5.39 17.18
N TYR A 34 9.35 -5.69 16.09
CA TYR A 34 8.64 -6.96 15.91
C TYR A 34 9.05 -7.65 14.62
N SER A 35 8.86 -8.97 14.56
CA SER A 35 9.11 -9.73 13.33
C SER A 35 8.16 -9.30 12.21
N LYS A 36 8.63 -9.38 10.95
CA LYS A 36 7.83 -9.08 9.76
C LYS A 36 6.54 -9.89 9.69
N PHE A 37 6.58 -11.15 10.15
CA PHE A 37 5.41 -12.04 10.17
C PHE A 37 4.36 -11.55 11.15
N TYR A 38 4.78 -11.16 12.37
CA TYR A 38 3.87 -10.60 13.36
C TYR A 38 3.25 -9.29 12.86
N LEU A 39 4.08 -8.36 12.36
CA LEU A 39 3.61 -7.09 11.82
C LEU A 39 2.62 -7.28 10.67
N ASN A 40 2.91 -8.18 9.72
CA ASN A 40 2.00 -8.45 8.60
C ASN A 40 0.67 -9.03 9.08
N ARG A 41 0.72 -9.96 10.05
CA ARG A 41 -0.47 -10.56 10.64
C ARG A 41 -1.36 -9.50 11.29
N ILE A 42 -0.83 -8.73 12.26
CA ILE A 42 -1.65 -7.75 12.97
C ILE A 42 -2.12 -6.63 12.03
N PHE A 43 -1.31 -6.23 11.05
CA PHE A 43 -1.70 -5.24 10.07
C PHE A 43 -2.86 -5.75 9.21
N THR A 44 -2.79 -7.00 8.72
CA THR A 44 -3.86 -7.61 7.93
C THR A 44 -5.13 -7.82 8.76
N GLU A 45 -5.02 -8.24 10.02
CA GLU A 45 -6.14 -8.36 10.96
C GLU A 45 -6.89 -7.03 11.14
N HIS A 46 -6.18 -5.90 11.15
CA HIS A 46 -6.77 -4.58 11.39
C HIS A 46 -7.18 -3.83 10.12
N THR A 47 -6.56 -4.11 8.98
CA THR A 47 -6.73 -3.34 7.73
C THR A 47 -7.39 -4.14 6.60
N GLY A 48 -7.44 -5.47 6.72
CA GLY A 48 -7.93 -6.37 5.67
C GLY A 48 -6.97 -6.60 4.51
N ILE A 49 -5.78 -5.97 4.49
CA ILE A 49 -4.79 -6.13 3.42
C ILE A 49 -3.39 -6.30 4.01
N THR A 50 -2.49 -6.94 3.25
CA THR A 50 -1.10 -7.12 3.70
C THR A 50 -0.31 -5.81 3.65
N MET A 51 0.72 -5.70 4.49
CA MET A 51 1.63 -4.54 4.47
C MET A 51 2.25 -4.31 3.09
N TYR A 52 2.67 -5.41 2.44
CA TYR A 52 3.26 -5.36 1.10
C TYR A 52 2.26 -4.79 0.07
N LYS A 53 1.02 -5.29 0.08
CA LYS A 53 -0.01 -4.84 -0.86
C LYS A 53 -0.38 -3.38 -0.63
N TYR A 54 -0.50 -2.97 0.63
CA TYR A 54 -0.74 -1.57 1.00
C TYR A 54 0.37 -0.66 0.46
N LEU A 55 1.64 -0.99 0.74
CA LEU A 55 2.80 -0.24 0.26
C LEU A 55 2.80 -0.12 -1.26
N GLN A 56 2.63 -1.23 -1.98
CA GLN A 56 2.60 -1.24 -3.44
C GLN A 56 1.47 -0.36 -3.98
N ASN A 57 0.25 -0.50 -3.46
CA ASN A 57 -0.90 0.28 -3.93
C ASN A 57 -0.72 1.79 -3.64
N ARG A 58 -0.15 2.15 -2.48
CA ARG A 58 0.14 3.55 -2.15
C ARG A 58 1.19 4.14 -3.08
N ARG A 59 2.28 3.43 -3.36
CA ARG A 59 3.31 3.84 -4.34
C ARG A 59 2.74 4.05 -5.72
N LEU A 60 1.92 3.12 -6.22
CA LEU A 60 1.27 3.27 -7.52
C LEU A 60 0.28 4.44 -7.54
N THR A 61 -0.34 4.77 -6.40
CA THR A 61 -1.21 5.95 -6.27
C THR A 61 -0.42 7.25 -6.34
N VAL A 62 0.71 7.34 -5.64
CA VAL A 62 1.63 8.50 -5.75
C VAL A 62 2.20 8.62 -7.16
N ALA A 63 2.55 7.50 -7.80
CA ALA A 63 3.02 7.48 -9.17
C ALA A 63 1.96 7.98 -10.17
N ALA A 64 0.69 7.59 -9.98
CA ALA A 64 -0.42 8.07 -10.80
C ALA A 64 -0.60 9.59 -10.68
N GLU A 65 -0.44 10.14 -9.47
CA GLU A 65 -0.46 11.59 -9.26
C GLU A 65 0.68 12.28 -10.02
N LYS A 66 1.91 11.75 -9.92
CA LYS A 66 3.08 12.29 -10.63
C LYS A 66 2.94 12.19 -12.14
N LEU A 67 2.34 11.12 -12.66
CA LEU A 67 2.11 10.95 -14.10
C LEU A 67 1.23 12.06 -14.67
N VAL A 68 0.23 12.52 -13.90
CA VAL A 68 -0.74 13.54 -14.30
C VAL A 68 -0.24 14.95 -14.01
N LYS A 69 0.43 15.17 -12.88
CA LYS A 69 0.81 16.51 -12.41
C LYS A 69 2.19 16.97 -12.85
N THR A 70 2.99 16.10 -13.47
CA THR A 70 4.39 16.41 -13.83
C THR A 70 4.79 15.80 -15.16
N ASP A 71 5.80 16.40 -15.79
CA ASP A 71 6.43 15.90 -17.02
C ASP A 71 7.61 14.96 -16.77
N LYS A 72 7.79 14.47 -15.53
CA LYS A 72 8.89 13.56 -15.20
C LYS A 72 8.89 12.34 -16.13
N PRO A 73 10.05 11.82 -16.57
CA PRO A 73 10.12 10.58 -17.35
C PRO A 73 9.42 9.42 -16.62
N ILE A 74 8.68 8.58 -17.35
CA ILE A 74 7.96 7.43 -16.77
C ILE A 74 8.94 6.51 -16.03
N MET A 75 10.15 6.34 -16.56
CA MET A 75 11.21 5.57 -15.90
C MET A 75 11.61 6.15 -14.55
N GLN A 76 11.73 7.48 -14.43
CA GLN A 76 12.02 8.12 -13.15
C GLN A 76 10.88 7.90 -12.13
N ILE A 77 9.63 8.02 -12.58
CA ILE A 77 8.46 7.75 -11.73
C ILE A 77 8.43 6.27 -11.29
N ALA A 78 8.81 5.34 -12.17
CA ALA A 78 8.92 3.92 -11.85
C ALA A 78 9.96 3.67 -10.73
N TYR A 79 11.15 4.27 -10.84
CA TYR A 79 12.18 4.19 -9.80
C TYR A 79 11.71 4.78 -8.47
N GLU A 80 11.09 5.97 -8.48
CA GLU A 80 10.52 6.59 -7.28
C GLU A 80 9.40 5.73 -6.65
N ALA A 81 8.69 4.94 -7.46
CA ALA A 81 7.70 3.97 -7.01
C ALA A 81 8.31 2.62 -6.57
N GLY A 82 9.64 2.48 -6.56
CA GLY A 82 10.36 1.29 -6.14
C GLY A 82 10.37 0.16 -7.16
N TYR A 83 10.39 0.47 -8.45
CA TYR A 83 10.54 -0.50 -9.54
C TYR A 83 11.86 -0.24 -10.28
N ASP A 84 12.65 -1.30 -10.48
CA ASP A 84 13.95 -1.20 -11.17
C ASP A 84 13.81 -1.00 -12.69
N THR A 85 12.65 -1.35 -13.25
CA THR A 85 12.38 -1.27 -14.68
C THR A 85 11.01 -0.67 -14.98
N GLN A 86 10.94 0.08 -16.08
CA GLN A 86 9.68 0.66 -16.57
C GLN A 86 8.66 -0.44 -16.92
N GLN A 87 9.10 -1.60 -17.38
CA GLN A 87 8.26 -2.73 -17.76
C GLN A 87 7.53 -3.30 -16.54
N SER A 88 8.25 -3.57 -15.45
CA SER A 88 7.66 -4.07 -14.20
C SER A 88 6.68 -3.06 -13.60
N PHE A 89 7.03 -1.78 -13.62
CA PHE A 89 6.13 -0.70 -13.22
C PHE A 89 4.87 -0.66 -14.09
N SER A 90 5.02 -0.66 -15.42
CA SER A 90 3.90 -0.57 -16.36
C SER A 90 2.94 -1.74 -16.21
N PHE A 91 3.46 -2.94 -15.99
CA PHE A 91 2.64 -4.13 -15.70
C PHE A 91 1.83 -3.91 -14.42
N ALA A 92 2.48 -3.61 -13.30
CA ALA A 92 1.81 -3.42 -12.02
C ALA A 92 0.82 -2.24 -12.02
N PHE A 93 1.17 -1.15 -12.69
CA PHE A 93 0.32 0.02 -12.85
C PHE A 93 -0.94 -0.32 -13.63
N LYS A 94 -0.81 -1.03 -14.76
CA LYS A 94 -1.95 -1.47 -15.58
C LYS A 94 -2.89 -2.40 -14.81
N GLN A 95 -2.39 -3.25 -13.92
CA GLN A 95 -3.26 -4.11 -13.10
C GLN A 95 -4.20 -3.31 -12.18
N ILE A 96 -3.81 -2.11 -11.75
CA ILE A 96 -4.60 -1.28 -10.82
C ILE A 96 -5.41 -0.21 -11.55
N TYR A 97 -4.81 0.41 -12.57
CA TYR A 97 -5.38 1.55 -13.30
C TYR A 97 -6.03 1.16 -14.62
N LEU A 98 -5.90 -0.10 -15.06
CA LEU A 98 -6.41 -0.66 -16.31
C LEU A 98 -5.77 -0.07 -17.58
N TYR A 99 -5.00 1.01 -17.45
CA TYR A 99 -4.28 1.66 -18.54
C TYR A 99 -2.76 1.65 -18.29
N PRO A 100 -1.94 1.57 -19.35
CA PRO A 100 -0.50 1.83 -19.26
C PRO A 100 -0.19 3.25 -18.78
N PRO A 101 0.97 3.48 -18.12
CA PRO A 101 1.33 4.79 -17.57
C PRO A 101 1.28 5.97 -18.55
N LYS A 102 1.73 5.76 -19.79
CA LYS A 102 1.71 6.80 -20.84
C LYS A 102 0.28 7.22 -21.18
N ILE A 103 -0.59 6.24 -21.44
CA ILE A 103 -2.01 6.49 -21.73
C ILE A 103 -2.69 7.19 -20.55
N TYR A 104 -2.39 6.74 -19.32
CA TYR A 104 -2.93 7.38 -18.11
C TYR A 104 -2.50 8.85 -17.96
N ARG A 105 -1.24 9.17 -18.29
CA ARG A 105 -0.76 10.56 -18.34
C ARG A 105 -1.54 11.38 -19.36
N ASP A 106 -1.70 10.86 -20.58
CA ASP A 106 -2.36 11.57 -21.67
C ASP A 106 -3.84 11.87 -21.36
N MET A 107 -4.49 11.05 -20.50
CA MET A 107 -5.83 11.32 -19.99
C MET A 107 -5.92 12.55 -19.08
N GLY A 108 -4.83 12.91 -18.39
CA GLY A 108 -4.76 14.09 -17.52
C GLY A 108 -5.64 14.04 -16.26
N ILE A 109 -6.24 12.90 -15.93
CA ILE A 109 -7.17 12.76 -14.81
C ILE A 109 -6.56 11.87 -13.72
N PHE A 110 -6.28 12.45 -12.55
CA PHE A 110 -5.80 11.71 -11.39
C PHE A 110 -6.95 11.06 -10.61
N MET A 111 -6.82 9.75 -10.33
CA MET A 111 -7.82 8.94 -9.64
C MET A 111 -7.15 8.09 -8.55
N PRO A 112 -7.20 8.47 -7.27
CA PRO A 112 -6.49 7.73 -6.22
C PRO A 112 -7.10 6.34 -5.99
N LYS A 113 -6.32 5.28 -6.22
CA LYS A 113 -6.77 3.88 -6.03
C LYS A 113 -6.57 3.34 -4.62
N GLN A 114 -5.60 3.89 -3.88
CA GLN A 114 -5.38 3.56 -2.48
C GLN A 114 -5.04 4.83 -1.71
N ASN A 115 -5.91 5.22 -0.78
CA ASN A 115 -5.64 6.32 0.15
C ASN A 115 -4.90 5.83 1.39
N ARG A 116 -4.31 6.77 2.14
CA ARG A 116 -3.76 6.49 3.46
C ARG A 116 -4.84 5.85 4.33
N ILE A 117 -4.56 4.70 4.92
CA ILE A 117 -5.49 4.05 5.85
C ILE A 117 -5.63 4.93 7.09
N SER A 118 -6.86 5.31 7.42
CA SER A 118 -7.20 5.94 8.69
C SER A 118 -7.80 4.91 9.62
N LEU A 119 -7.14 4.66 10.76
CA LEU A 119 -7.67 3.80 11.82
C LEU A 119 -8.68 4.57 12.68
N CYS A 120 -9.75 5.08 12.06
CA CYS A 120 -10.82 5.72 12.81
C CYS A 120 -11.51 4.69 13.71
N CYS A 121 -11.85 5.10 14.93
CA CYS A 121 -12.35 4.20 15.96
C CYS A 121 -13.83 3.87 15.73
N SER A 122 -14.13 2.85 14.92
CA SER A 122 -15.33 2.00 15.04
C SER A 122 -15.36 0.97 13.89
N TYR A 123 -15.67 -0.30 14.22
CA TYR A 123 -16.00 -1.40 13.29
C TYR A 123 -14.84 -1.92 12.42
N ILE A 124 -14.09 -2.98 12.77
CA ILE A 124 -14.53 -4.37 12.96
C ILE A 124 -15.87 -4.68 12.24
N SER A 125 -15.89 -4.69 10.91
CA SER A 125 -17.03 -5.29 10.18
C SER A 125 -16.64 -6.45 9.28
N SER A 126 -15.50 -6.39 8.59
CA SER A 126 -15.13 -7.47 7.66
C SER A 126 -14.38 -8.62 8.33
N TYR A 127 -13.48 -8.35 9.29
CA TYR A 127 -12.63 -9.39 9.87
C TYR A 127 -13.37 -10.30 10.87
N LYS A 128 -14.28 -9.75 11.70
CA LYS A 128 -15.17 -10.57 12.53
C LYS A 128 -16.14 -11.38 11.68
N PHE A 129 -16.65 -10.83 10.58
CA PHE A 129 -17.52 -11.55 9.65
C PHE A 129 -16.79 -12.73 8.99
N TYR A 130 -15.55 -12.53 8.54
CA TYR A 130 -14.76 -13.60 7.92
C TYR A 130 -14.37 -14.71 8.90
N GLN A 131 -14.04 -14.38 10.15
CA GLN A 131 -13.76 -15.39 11.19
C GLN A 131 -15.04 -16.12 11.62
N HIS A 132 -16.16 -15.40 11.74
CA HIS A 132 -17.45 -15.99 12.07
C HIS A 132 -17.97 -16.93 10.97
N ILE A 133 -17.82 -16.56 9.69
CA ILE A 133 -18.16 -17.47 8.57
C ILE A 133 -17.27 -18.72 8.55
N LYS A 134 -15.98 -18.61 8.90
CA LYS A 134 -15.10 -19.77 9.01
C LYS A 134 -15.49 -20.72 10.15
N GLU A 135 -16.00 -20.20 11.27
CA GLU A 135 -16.47 -21.02 12.39
C GLU A 135 -17.83 -21.69 12.11
N ILE A 136 -18.70 -21.07 11.31
CA ILE A 136 -20.00 -21.65 10.93
C ILE A 136 -19.83 -22.73 9.84
N ALA A 137 -18.79 -22.62 9.01
CA ALA A 137 -18.52 -23.55 7.91
C ALA A 137 -17.63 -24.75 8.28
N ALA A 138 -17.35 -24.96 9.58
CA ALA A 138 -16.55 -26.06 10.13
C ALA A 138 -17.41 -26.92 11.06
#